data_AF-A0A962B278-F1
#
_entry.id   AF-A0A962B278-F1
#
_cell.length_a   1.000
_cell.length_b   1.000
_cell.length_c   1.000
_cell.angle_alpha   90.00
_cell.angle_beta   90.00
_cell.angle_gamma   90.00
#
_symmetry.space_group_name_H-M   'P 1'
#
loop_
_entity.id
_entity.type
_entity.pdbx_description
1 polymer ?
#
loop_
_entity_poly.entity_id
_entity_poly.type
_entity_poly.pdbx_seq_one_letter_code
_entity_poly.pdbx_strand_id
1 'polypeptide(L)' 'FHGNDQFIGMDFKDPAIDWVGLASSMGVTATRVTDPDQLKPALEAALANPGPNLLDVVVDGKV' A
#
# COMPACT_ATOMS: atom_id res chain seq x y z
N PHE A 1 32.51 -1.33 -4.59
CA PHE A 1 31.61 -1.35 -3.43
C PHE A 1 30.76 -0.08 -3.52
N HIS A 2 29.48 -0.25 -3.84
CA HIS A 2 28.63 0.82 -4.39
C HIS A 2 28.18 1.78 -3.29
N GLY A 3 28.87 2.91 -3.17
CA GLY A 3 28.58 3.99 -2.20
C GLY A 3 27.51 4.95 -2.68
N ASN A 4 26.33 4.45 -3.08
CA ASN A 4 25.17 5.31 -3.26
C ASN A 4 23.87 4.54 -2.97
N ASP A 5 23.40 4.66 -1.73
CA ASP A 5 22.09 4.16 -1.30
C ASP A 5 20.98 5.22 -1.50
N GLN A 6 21.31 6.38 -2.11
CA GLN A 6 20.32 7.38 -2.49
C GLN A 6 19.85 7.17 -3.92
N PHE A 7 18.71 6.49 -4.03
CA PHE A 7 17.96 6.41 -5.27
C PHE A 7 17.04 7.63 -5.41
N ILE A 8 17.57 8.69 -6.05
CA ILE A 8 16.79 9.89 -6.35
C ILE A 8 15.54 9.50 -7.15
N GLY A 9 14.36 9.78 -6.60
CA GLY A 9 13.07 9.45 -7.22
C GLY A 9 12.46 8.09 -6.85
N MET A 10 13.08 7.30 -5.96
CA MET A 10 12.47 6.10 -5.37
C MET A 10 12.02 6.27 -3.91
N ASP A 11 12.24 7.44 -3.32
CA ASP A 11 11.68 7.77 -2.01
C ASP A 11 10.30 8.40 -2.17
N PHE A 12 9.25 7.59 -1.98
CA PHE A 12 7.85 7.99 -2.09
C PHE A 12 7.24 8.40 -0.73
N LYS A 13 8.08 8.79 0.23
CA LYS A 13 7.64 9.18 1.58
C LYS A 13 7.17 10.63 1.63
N ASP A 14 7.75 11.53 0.84
CA ASP A 14 7.45 12.96 0.90
C ASP A 14 7.36 13.60 -0.50
N PRO A 15 6.14 13.92 -1.00
CA PRO A 15 4.85 13.63 -0.38
C PRO A 15 4.52 12.13 -0.45
N ALA A 16 3.82 11.62 0.57
CA ALA A 16 3.30 10.26 0.56
C ALA A 16 2.31 10.07 -0.60
N ILE A 17 2.43 8.95 -1.31
CA ILE A 17 1.50 8.59 -2.39
C ILE A 17 0.16 8.12 -1.80
N ASP A 18 -0.94 8.64 -2.34
CA ASP A 18 -2.28 8.07 -2.13
C ASP A 18 -2.49 6.85 -3.05
N TRP A 19 -2.10 5.68 -2.55
CA TRP A 19 -2.22 4.42 -3.27
C TRP A 19 -3.68 3.99 -3.47
N VAL A 20 -4.58 4.35 -2.54
CA VAL A 20 -6.00 4.01 -2.63
C VAL A 20 -6.66 4.80 -3.76
N GLY A 21 -6.43 6.11 -3.81
CA GLY A 21 -6.90 6.97 -4.89
C GLY A 21 -6.36 6.52 -6.25
N LEU A 22 -5.07 6.19 -6.32
CA LEU A 22 -4.43 5.70 -7.55
C LEU A 22 -5.08 4.41 -8.06
N ALA A 23 -5.22 3.39 -7.21
CA ALA A 23 -5.82 2.12 -7.60
C ALA A 23 -7.30 2.26 -7.98
N SER A 24 -8.05 3.09 -7.24
CA SER A 24 -9.45 3.37 -7.55
C SER A 24 -9.61 4.02 -8.93
N SER A 25 -8.70 4.92 -9.32
CA SER A 25 -8.69 5.53 -10.67
C SER A 25 -8.46 4.52 -11.81
N MET A 26 -7.85 3.38 -11.48
CA MET A 26 -7.58 2.27 -12.41
C MET A 26 -8.69 1.20 -12.37
N GLY A 27 -9.78 1.43 -11.63
CA GLY A 27 -10.88 0.46 -11.46
C GLY A 27 -10.55 -0.70 -10.53
N VAL A 28 -9.47 -0.59 -9.74
CA VAL A 28 -9.06 -1.60 -8.76
C VAL A 28 -9.69 -1.29 -7.42
N THR A 29 -10.29 -2.30 -6.78
CA THR A 29 -10.81 -2.14 -5.42
C THR A 29 -9.64 -1.95 -4.46
N ALA A 30 -9.63 -0.86 -3.69
CA ALA A 30 -8.52 -0.51 -2.83
C ALA A 30 -8.96 -0.16 -1.41
N THR A 31 -8.17 -0.53 -0.41
CA THR A 31 -8.44 -0.23 0.99
C THR A 31 -7.14 0.05 1.73
N ARG A 32 -7.11 1.10 2.55
CA ARG A 32 -6.00 1.40 3.45
C ARG A 32 -6.28 0.82 4.83
N VAL A 33 -5.32 0.08 5.37
CA VAL A 33 -5.37 -0.54 6.70
C VAL A 33 -4.37 0.18 7.59
N THR A 34 -4.87 0.94 8.58
CA THR A 34 -4.05 1.62 9.59
C THR A 34 -4.12 0.96 10.96
N ASP A 35 -5.10 0.09 11.16
CA ASP A 35 -5.31 -0.69 12.38
C ASP A 35 -5.00 -2.17 12.09
N PRO A 36 -4.05 -2.80 12.81
CA PRO A 36 -3.74 -4.22 12.66
C PRO A 36 -4.96 -5.15 12.75
N ASP A 37 -5.95 -4.81 13.58
CA ASP A 37 -7.15 -5.64 13.76
C ASP A 37 -8.04 -5.66 12.51
N GLN A 38 -7.87 -4.67 11.61
CA GLN A 38 -8.60 -4.58 10.34
C GLN A 38 -7.93 -5.35 9.20
N LEU A 39 -6.68 -5.79 9.36
CA LEU A 39 -5.94 -6.47 8.28
C LEU A 39 -6.61 -7.78 7.88
N LYS A 40 -6.95 -8.63 8.86
CA LYS A 40 -7.58 -9.92 8.60
C LYS A 40 -8.93 -9.78 7.88
N PRO A 41 -9.91 -9.00 8.37
CA PRO A 41 -11.18 -8.84 7.67
C PRO A 41 -11.02 -8.17 6.29
N ALA A 42 -10.11 -7.20 6.13
CA ALA A 42 -9.84 -6.59 4.83
C ALA A 42 -9.27 -7.59 3.82
N LEU A 43 -8.36 -8.46 4.27
CA LEU A 43 -7.77 -9.51 3.43
C LEU A 43 -8.82 -10.55 3.03
N GLU A 44 -9.67 -10.99 3.96
CA GLU A 44 -10.77 -11.91 3.67
C GLU A 44 -11.74 -11.32 2.63
N ALA A 45 -12.09 -10.04 2.76
CA ALA A 45 -12.95 -9.35 1.80
C ALA A 45 -12.30 -9.25 0.41
N ALA A 46 -11.01 -8.92 0.34
CA ALA A 46 -10.28 -8.83 -0.93
C ALA A 46 -10.13 -10.18 -1.63
N LEU A 47 -9.91 -11.26 -0.87
CA LEU A 47 -9.85 -12.62 -1.43
C LEU A 47 -11.21 -13.10 -1.94
N ALA A 48 -12.30 -12.68 -1.30
CA ALA A 48 -13.66 -12.99 -1.75
C ALA A 48 -14.10 -12.17 -2.98
N ASN A 49 -13.48 -11.02 -3.22
CA ASN A 49 -13.78 -10.14 -4.35
C ASN A 49 -13.06 -10.60 -5.64
N PRO A 50 -13.79 -11.04 -6.69
CA PRO A 50 -13.16 -11.46 -7.93
C PRO A 50 -12.38 -10.33 -8.60
N GLY A 51 -11.12 -10.59 -8.96
CA GLY A 51 -10.27 -9.65 -9.67
C GLY A 51 -9.23 -8.97 -8.78
N PRO A 52 -8.57 -7.92 -9.29
CA PRO A 52 -7.48 -7.26 -8.58
C PRO A 52 -8.01 -6.45 -7.38
N ASN A 53 -7.32 -6.59 -6.26
CA ASN A 53 -7.57 -5.82 -5.04
C ASN A 53 -6.23 -5.26 -4.53
N LEU A 54 -6.25 -4.03 -4.01
CA LEU A 54 -5.10 -3.40 -3.36
C LEU A 54 -5.38 -3.20 -1.87
N LEU A 55 -4.49 -3.71 -1.03
CA LEU A 55 -4.45 -3.38 0.40
C LEU A 55 -3.20 -2.54 0.68
N ASP A 56 -3.39 -1.29 1.07
CA ASP A 56 -2.33 -0.38 1.53
C ASP A 56 -2.22 -0.51 3.06
N VAL A 57 -1.29 -1.35 3.53
CA VAL A 57 -1.12 -1.66 4.95
C VAL A 57 0.01 -0.82 5.55
N VAL A 58 -0.35 0.03 6.51
CA VAL A 58 0.64 0.85 7.23
C VAL A 58 1.34 0.00 8.27
N VAL A 59 2.67 -0.03 8.22
CA VAL A 59 3.53 -0.75 9.18
C VAL A 59 4.51 0.22 9.83
N ASP A 60 4.96 -0.12 11.04
CA ASP A 60 6.00 0.63 11.71
C ASP A 60 7.33 0.53 10.94
N GLY A 61 7.87 1.68 10.54
CA GLY A 61 9.11 1.78 9.77
C GLY A 61 10.40 1.55 10.57
N LYS A 62 10.39 0.66 11.56
CA LYS A 62 11.62 0.26 12.25
C LYS A 62 12.40 -0.69 11.34
N VAL A 63 13.47 -0.16 10.76
CA VAL A 63 14.55 -0.93 10.11
C VAL A 63 15.60 -1.35 11.12
#